data_AF-L8PK95-F1
#
_entry.id   AF-L8PK95-F1
#
_cell.length_a   1.000
_cell.length_b   1.000
_cell.length_c   1.000
_cell.angle_alpha   90.00
_cell.angle_beta   90.00
_cell.angle_gamma   90.00
#
_symmetry.space_group_name_H-M   'P 1'
#
loop_
_entity.id
_entity.type
_entity.pdbx_description
1 polymer ?
#
loop_
_entity_poly.entity_id
_entity_poly.type
_entity_poly.pdbx_seq_one_letter_code
_entity_poly.pdbx_strand_id
1 'polypeptide(L)'
;MASAAARQQRAQAEEAIRERVAAFAARPSLEPVFLWFSDYCTGPRLPDLFDQSEDPEVVHCRMEAIAYYGAREGVTPTLKDIGRGRLGDWGGLTGGGPDTGGVGGLRYALEYQRLEGRQADGLRLSRPELNDPSFSVEWDDPWDPAWKVEEPLPCPSPAWPDGRCLVEPAGTTVAAARARHGTVFAVHFTSEEYWTCSREEWRSAGA
;
A
#
# COMPACT_ATOMS: atom_id res chain seq x y z
N MET A 1 26.58 -10.38 -6.19
CA MET A 1 26.22 -9.43 -7.29
C MET A 1 25.01 -9.97 -8.03
N ALA A 2 23.87 -9.29 -7.97
CA ALA A 2 22.65 -9.71 -8.67
C ALA A 2 22.85 -9.79 -10.19
N SER A 3 22.25 -10.79 -10.84
CA SER A 3 22.33 -11.00 -12.29
C SER A 3 21.79 -9.80 -13.08
N ALA A 4 22.15 -9.68 -14.36
CA ALA A 4 21.59 -8.63 -15.22
C ALA A 4 20.05 -8.72 -15.33
N ALA A 5 19.52 -9.95 -15.36
CA ALA A 5 18.08 -10.21 -15.37
C ALA A 5 17.40 -9.73 -14.07
N ALA A 6 17.98 -10.05 -12.90
CA ALA A 6 17.44 -9.63 -11.61
C ALA A 6 17.42 -8.09 -11.48
N ARG A 7 18.46 -7.40 -11.99
CA ARG A 7 18.48 -5.93 -12.03
C ARG A 7 17.39 -5.35 -12.94
N GLN A 8 17.11 -6.01 -14.06
CA GLN A 8 16.06 -5.58 -14.99
C GLN A 8 14.66 -5.77 -14.39
N GLN A 9 14.37 -6.92 -13.79
CA GLN A 9 13.07 -7.18 -13.15
C GLN A 9 12.85 -6.25 -11.96
N ARG A 10 13.88 -6.01 -11.16
CA ARG A 10 13.88 -5.02 -10.08
C ARG A 10 13.49 -3.63 -10.61
N ALA A 11 14.11 -3.18 -11.69
CA ALA A 11 13.81 -1.87 -12.29
C ALA A 11 12.38 -1.80 -12.84
N GLN A 12 11.87 -2.87 -13.45
CA GLN A 12 10.50 -2.94 -13.96
C GLN A 12 9.47 -2.89 -12.82
N ALA A 13 9.71 -3.60 -11.72
CA ALA A 13 8.85 -3.54 -10.53
C ALA A 13 8.83 -2.14 -9.91
N GLU A 14 10.00 -1.49 -9.80
CA GLU A 14 10.11 -0.12 -9.28
C GLU A 14 9.35 0.87 -10.18
N GLU A 15 9.51 0.77 -11.50
CA GLU A 15 8.81 1.63 -12.46
C GLU A 15 7.30 1.47 -12.36
N ALA A 16 6.80 0.23 -12.29
CA ALA A 16 5.36 -0.04 -12.18
C ALA A 16 4.75 0.59 -10.91
N ILE A 17 5.44 0.51 -9.77
CA ILE A 17 5.01 1.19 -8.53
C ILE A 17 5.02 2.71 -8.73
N ARG A 18 6.11 3.27 -9.28
CA ARG A 18 6.26 4.73 -9.45
C ARG A 18 5.24 5.31 -10.42
N GLU A 19 4.92 4.62 -11.51
CA GLU A 19 3.84 5.00 -12.43
C GLU A 19 2.49 5.07 -11.71
N ARG A 20 2.22 4.12 -10.81
CA ARG A 20 0.98 4.10 -10.03
C ARG A 20 0.93 5.23 -9.00
N VAL A 21 2.02 5.47 -8.29
CA VAL A 21 2.18 6.62 -7.40
C VAL A 21 1.92 7.93 -8.16
N ALA A 22 2.49 8.08 -9.36
CA ALA A 22 2.27 9.26 -10.20
C ALA A 22 0.80 9.41 -10.63
N ALA A 23 0.12 8.30 -10.94
CA ALA A 23 -1.31 8.33 -11.29
C ALA A 23 -2.21 8.82 -10.14
N PHE A 24 -1.89 8.44 -8.90
CA PHE A 24 -2.55 8.98 -7.70
C PHE A 24 -2.18 10.45 -7.48
N ALA A 25 -0.90 10.81 -7.61
CA ALA A 25 -0.43 12.18 -7.46
C ALA A 25 -1.05 13.17 -8.47
N ALA A 26 -1.42 12.67 -9.66
CA ALA A 26 -2.09 13.46 -10.69
C ALA A 26 -3.57 13.77 -10.36
N ARG A 27 -4.14 13.20 -9.30
CA ARG A 27 -5.53 13.47 -8.89
C ARG A 27 -5.64 14.85 -8.24
N PRO A 28 -6.51 15.75 -8.74
CA PRO A 28 -6.64 17.09 -8.18
C PRO A 28 -7.05 17.14 -6.70
N SER A 29 -7.75 16.11 -6.22
CA SER A 29 -8.19 16.02 -4.82
C SER A 29 -7.10 15.57 -3.85
N LEU A 30 -5.99 15.01 -4.36
CA LEU A 30 -4.87 14.50 -3.58
C LEU A 30 -3.69 15.47 -3.67
N GLU A 31 -3.08 15.79 -2.54
CA GLU A 31 -1.80 16.49 -2.48
C GLU A 31 -0.71 15.51 -2.03
N PRO A 32 0.29 15.21 -2.88
CA PRO A 32 1.40 14.34 -2.49
C PRO A 32 2.13 14.89 -1.26
N VAL A 33 2.35 14.03 -0.26
CA VAL A 33 3.04 14.39 0.98
C VAL A 33 4.43 13.77 1.00
N PHE A 34 4.50 12.44 1.07
CA PHE A 34 5.74 11.69 0.95
C PHE A 34 5.48 10.24 0.52
N LEU A 35 6.54 9.61 0.03
CA LEU A 35 6.60 8.21 -0.35
C LEU A 35 7.55 7.49 0.60
N TRP A 36 7.07 6.46 1.28
CA TRP A 36 7.93 5.45 1.88
C TRP A 36 8.10 4.32 0.87
N PHE A 37 9.31 3.86 0.66
CA PHE A 37 9.61 2.79 -0.29
C PHE A 37 10.62 1.84 0.32
N SER A 38 10.37 0.54 0.17
CA SER A 38 11.23 -0.53 0.67
C SER A 38 11.35 -1.61 -0.38
N ASP A 39 12.57 -2.09 -0.54
CA ASP A 39 12.94 -3.16 -1.45
C ASP A 39 13.82 -4.12 -0.67
N TYR A 40 13.28 -5.32 -0.49
CA TYR A 40 13.87 -6.32 0.35
C TYR A 40 13.61 -7.71 -0.21
N CYS A 41 14.45 -8.65 0.19
CA CYS A 41 14.17 -10.05 -0.02
C CYS A 41 14.08 -10.76 1.32
N THR A 42 13.08 -11.60 1.44
CA THR A 42 12.90 -12.48 2.57
C THR A 42 13.57 -13.81 2.24
N GLY A 43 14.50 -14.19 3.10
CA GLY A 43 15.02 -15.56 3.09
C GLY A 43 13.92 -16.55 3.46
N PRO A 44 14.19 -17.86 3.31
CA PRO A 44 13.19 -18.89 3.55
C PRO A 44 12.63 -18.78 4.97
N ARG A 45 11.30 -18.73 5.10
CA ARG A 45 10.63 -18.86 6.39
C ARG A 45 10.67 -20.32 6.82
N LEU A 46 10.87 -20.55 8.12
CA LEU A 46 10.58 -21.88 8.68
C LEU A 46 9.07 -22.08 8.56
N PRO A 47 8.58 -23.23 8.07
CA PRO A 47 7.15 -23.49 8.01
C PRO A 47 6.55 -23.29 9.41
N ASP A 48 5.56 -22.42 9.50
CA ASP A 48 4.81 -22.19 10.73
C ASP A 48 3.59 -23.15 10.77
N LEU A 49 2.93 -23.26 11.93
CA LEU A 49 1.82 -24.22 12.12
C LEU A 49 0.59 -23.95 11.23
N PHE A 50 0.49 -22.77 10.62
CA PHE A 50 -0.64 -22.25 9.87
C PHE A 50 -0.30 -21.90 8.41
N ASP A 51 0.99 -21.78 8.05
CA ASP A 51 1.45 -21.52 6.69
C ASP A 51 2.56 -22.50 6.24
N GLN A 52 2.20 -23.41 5.34
CA GLN A 52 3.09 -24.38 4.70
C GLN A 52 3.36 -24.03 3.22
N SER A 53 2.98 -22.84 2.76
CA SER A 53 3.00 -22.50 1.33
C SER A 53 4.36 -22.00 0.82
N GLU A 54 5.27 -21.57 1.71
CA GLU A 54 6.59 -21.03 1.32
C GLU A 54 7.68 -22.13 1.28
N ASP A 55 8.48 -22.13 0.21
CA ASP A 55 9.57 -23.08 0.00
C ASP A 55 10.78 -22.74 0.89
N PRO A 56 11.19 -23.62 1.82
CA PRO A 56 12.28 -23.36 2.77
C PRO A 56 13.68 -23.27 2.12
N GLU A 57 13.78 -23.51 0.81
CA GLU A 57 15.02 -23.37 0.05
C GLU A 57 15.01 -22.19 -0.94
N VAL A 58 13.96 -21.36 -0.95
CA VAL A 58 13.84 -20.22 -1.87
C VAL A 58 13.79 -18.90 -1.12
N VAL A 59 14.46 -17.89 -1.70
CA VAL A 59 14.41 -16.50 -1.28
C VAL A 59 13.50 -15.75 -2.25
N HIS A 60 12.63 -14.92 -1.70
CA HIS A 60 11.66 -14.12 -2.45
C HIS A 60 11.99 -12.64 -2.30
N CYS A 61 12.11 -11.94 -3.43
CA CYS A 61 12.36 -10.50 -3.46
C CYS A 61 11.10 -9.74 -3.88
N ARG A 62 10.75 -8.71 -3.12
CA ARG A 62 9.58 -7.87 -3.36
C ARG A 62 9.83 -6.41 -3.01
N MET A 63 9.03 -5.54 -3.59
CA MET A 63 9.00 -4.12 -3.29
C MET A 63 7.68 -3.76 -2.63
N GLU A 64 7.76 -2.89 -1.63
CA GLU A 64 6.63 -2.30 -0.96
C GLU A 64 6.79 -0.79 -0.99
N ALA A 65 5.69 -0.09 -1.20
CA ALA A 65 5.67 1.36 -1.12
C ALA A 65 4.39 1.85 -0.46
N ILE A 66 4.50 2.91 0.33
CA ILE A 66 3.35 3.58 0.92
C ILE A 66 3.43 5.05 0.48
N ALA A 67 2.50 5.46 -0.37
CA ALA A 67 2.39 6.84 -0.77
C ALA A 67 1.32 7.55 0.08
N TYR A 68 1.73 8.63 0.73
CA TYR A 68 0.87 9.42 1.59
C TYR A 68 0.41 10.69 0.87
N TYR A 69 -0.89 10.96 0.97
CA TYR A 69 -1.53 12.10 0.33
C TYR A 69 -2.41 12.86 1.32
N GLY A 70 -2.38 14.19 1.27
CA GLY A 70 -3.33 15.04 1.95
C GLY A 70 -4.62 15.18 1.12
N ALA A 71 -5.78 15.08 1.76
CA ALA A 71 -7.05 15.34 1.10
C ALA A 71 -7.32 16.84 1.03
N ARG A 72 -7.51 17.40 -0.16
CA ARG A 72 -7.78 18.85 -0.32
C ARG A 72 -9.19 19.26 0.07
N GLU A 73 -10.16 18.39 -0.21
CA GLU A 73 -11.60 18.67 -0.07
C GLU A 73 -12.29 17.68 0.90
N GLY A 74 -11.51 16.94 1.68
CA GLY A 74 -12.00 15.88 2.57
C GLY A 74 -12.21 14.53 1.88
N VAL A 75 -12.68 13.53 2.64
CA VAL A 75 -12.73 12.13 2.21
C VAL A 75 -13.67 11.90 1.01
N THR A 76 -14.93 12.34 1.10
CA THR A 76 -15.94 12.03 0.08
C THR A 76 -15.62 12.56 -1.32
N PRO A 77 -15.22 13.85 -1.49
CA PRO A 77 -14.82 14.34 -2.81
C PRO A 77 -13.60 13.60 -3.37
N THR A 78 -12.65 13.26 -2.50
CA THR A 78 -11.43 12.50 -2.84
C THR A 78 -11.75 11.10 -3.34
N LEU A 79 -12.59 10.34 -2.62
CA LEU A 79 -13.04 9.01 -3.07
C LEU A 79 -13.73 9.07 -4.44
N LYS A 80 -14.61 10.07 -4.66
CA LYS A 80 -15.27 10.26 -5.97
C LYS A 80 -14.26 10.59 -7.08
N ASP A 81 -13.21 11.33 -6.76
CA ASP A 81 -12.16 11.70 -7.72
C ASP A 81 -11.26 10.51 -8.07
N ILE A 82 -10.85 9.71 -7.07
CA ILE A 82 -10.15 8.42 -7.26
C ILE A 82 -10.98 7.50 -8.15
N GLY A 83 -12.28 7.35 -7.85
CA GLY A 83 -13.21 6.54 -8.65
C GLY A 83 -13.32 7.01 -10.10
N ARG A 84 -13.45 8.33 -10.33
CA ARG A 84 -13.44 8.92 -11.68
C ARG A 84 -12.14 8.66 -12.44
N GLY A 85 -11.02 8.59 -11.72
CA GLY A 85 -9.71 8.27 -12.27
C GLY A 85 -9.56 6.81 -12.70
N ARG A 86 -10.50 5.92 -12.32
CA ARG A 86 -10.43 4.46 -12.58
C ARG A 86 -9.09 3.87 -12.18
N LEU A 87 -8.58 4.31 -11.02
CA LEU A 87 -7.25 3.96 -10.54
C LEU A 87 -7.15 2.52 -10.03
N GLY A 88 -8.24 1.76 -9.94
CA GLY A 88 -8.25 0.36 -9.53
C GLY A 88 -9.57 -0.30 -9.88
N ASP A 89 -9.58 -1.63 -9.87
CA ASP A 89 -10.80 -2.43 -9.99
C ASP A 89 -11.27 -2.85 -8.60
N TRP A 90 -12.01 -1.95 -7.94
CA TRP A 90 -12.44 -2.07 -6.55
C TRP A 90 -13.49 -3.18 -6.38
N GLY A 91 -13.06 -4.44 -6.42
CA GLY A 91 -13.90 -5.64 -6.38
C GLY A 91 -14.47 -6.01 -5.01
N GLY A 92 -14.08 -5.30 -3.94
CA GLY A 92 -14.45 -5.62 -2.57
C GLY A 92 -13.91 -6.98 -2.10
N LEU A 93 -14.02 -7.28 -0.80
CA LEU A 93 -13.53 -8.52 -0.18
C LEU A 93 -14.21 -9.80 -0.70
N THR A 94 -15.31 -9.68 -1.46
CA THR A 94 -16.08 -10.83 -1.98
C THR A 94 -15.80 -11.18 -3.44
N GLY A 95 -14.80 -10.54 -4.08
CA GLY A 95 -14.31 -10.95 -5.40
C GLY A 95 -15.31 -10.86 -6.55
N GLY A 96 -16.32 -9.99 -6.44
CA GLY A 96 -17.14 -9.65 -7.61
C GLY A 96 -16.50 -8.52 -8.41
N GLY A 97 -16.97 -8.31 -9.64
CA GLY A 97 -16.48 -7.23 -10.51
C GLY A 97 -16.65 -5.82 -9.94
N PRO A 98 -16.40 -4.77 -10.75
CA PRO A 98 -16.26 -3.41 -10.25
C PRO A 98 -17.44 -3.01 -9.36
N ASP A 99 -17.13 -2.60 -8.13
CA ASP A 99 -18.06 -1.95 -7.22
C ASP A 99 -19.14 -2.84 -6.57
N THR A 100 -18.77 -4.04 -6.16
CA THR A 100 -19.66 -5.01 -5.47
C THR A 100 -20.37 -4.48 -4.23
N GLY A 101 -19.88 -3.38 -3.64
CA GLY A 101 -20.36 -2.82 -2.37
C GLY A 101 -20.12 -3.72 -1.16
N GLY A 102 -19.23 -4.71 -1.29
CA GLY A 102 -18.56 -5.31 -0.15
C GLY A 102 -17.58 -4.32 0.49
N VAL A 103 -17.17 -4.61 1.72
CA VAL A 103 -16.02 -3.95 2.36
C VAL A 103 -14.83 -4.05 1.40
N GLY A 104 -14.08 -2.97 1.18
CA GLY A 104 -13.03 -2.91 0.14
C GLY A 104 -13.45 -2.32 -1.21
N GLY A 105 -14.73 -1.98 -1.39
CA GLY A 105 -15.28 -1.38 -2.61
C GLY A 105 -15.58 0.11 -2.50
N LEU A 106 -15.52 0.84 -3.61
CA LEU A 106 -15.76 2.29 -3.67
C LEU A 106 -17.18 2.68 -3.22
N ARG A 107 -18.21 1.93 -3.62
CA ARG A 107 -19.60 2.14 -3.22
C ARG A 107 -19.79 1.94 -1.73
N TYR A 108 -19.15 0.95 -1.15
CA TYR A 108 -19.17 0.76 0.31
C TYR A 108 -18.52 1.94 1.01
N ALA A 109 -17.34 2.39 0.54
CA ALA A 109 -16.66 3.54 1.11
C ALA A 109 -17.50 4.83 1.02
N LEU A 110 -18.14 5.11 -0.12
CA LEU A 110 -19.02 6.26 -0.29
C LEU A 110 -20.28 6.18 0.58
N GLU A 111 -20.85 4.98 0.72
CA GLU A 111 -22.01 4.75 1.58
C GLU A 111 -21.63 4.91 3.07
N TYR A 112 -20.47 4.40 3.47
CA TYR A 112 -19.92 4.60 4.81
C TYR A 112 -19.84 6.09 5.14
N GLN A 113 -19.31 6.91 4.22
CA GLN A 113 -19.23 8.36 4.40
C GLN A 113 -20.61 9.02 4.51
N ARG A 114 -21.58 8.57 3.70
CA ARG A 114 -22.96 9.07 3.73
C ARG A 114 -23.67 8.75 5.04
N LEU A 115 -23.39 7.56 5.59
CA LEU A 115 -23.98 7.04 6.82
C LEU A 115 -23.21 7.42 8.08
N GLU A 116 -22.16 8.21 7.92
CA GLU A 116 -21.30 8.61 9.02
C GLU A 116 -20.75 7.44 9.84
N GLY A 117 -20.37 6.38 9.13
CA GLY A 117 -19.81 5.17 9.74
C GLY A 117 -20.77 4.40 10.63
N ARG A 118 -22.08 4.70 10.58
CA ARG A 118 -23.08 4.08 11.44
C ARG A 118 -24.32 3.65 10.67
N GLN A 119 -24.86 2.50 11.07
CA GLN A 119 -26.16 2.04 10.62
C GLN A 119 -27.28 2.83 11.29
N ALA A 120 -28.50 2.72 10.76
CA ALA A 120 -29.68 3.42 11.30
C ALA A 120 -30.02 3.03 12.75
N ASP A 121 -29.60 1.83 13.18
CA ASP A 121 -29.73 1.33 14.55
C ASP A 121 -28.59 1.82 15.49
N GLY A 122 -27.65 2.61 14.97
CA GLY A 122 -26.52 3.17 15.70
C GLY A 122 -25.28 2.28 15.74
N LEU A 123 -25.35 1.04 15.23
CA LEU A 123 -24.20 0.14 15.15
C LEU A 123 -23.15 0.71 14.20
N ARG A 124 -21.87 0.47 14.53
CA ARG A 124 -20.76 0.91 13.68
C ARG A 124 -20.65 0.02 12.45
N LEU A 125 -20.47 0.66 11.31
CA LEU A 125 -20.06 -0.01 10.07
C LEU A 125 -18.60 -0.44 10.18
N SER A 126 -18.25 -1.51 9.47
CA SER A 126 -16.86 -1.93 9.30
C SER A 126 -16.03 -0.83 8.64
N ARG A 127 -14.74 -0.77 8.97
CA ARG A 127 -13.82 0.20 8.39
C ARG A 127 -13.81 0.08 6.86
N PRO A 128 -14.00 1.18 6.13
CA PRO A 128 -13.89 1.17 4.69
C PRO A 128 -12.42 1.22 4.28
N GLU A 129 -12.11 0.50 3.21
CA GLU A 129 -10.85 0.54 2.47
C GLU A 129 -11.19 0.38 0.99
N LEU A 130 -10.25 0.69 0.09
CA LEU A 130 -10.35 0.30 -1.32
C LEU A 130 -9.28 -0.75 -1.61
N ASN A 131 -9.69 -1.90 -2.12
CA ASN A 131 -8.79 -2.99 -2.43
C ASN A 131 -8.75 -3.26 -3.94
N ASP A 132 -7.53 -3.33 -4.45
CA ASP A 132 -7.16 -3.79 -5.79
C ASP A 132 -6.12 -4.90 -5.62
N PRO A 133 -5.98 -5.86 -6.56
CA PRO A 133 -4.96 -6.90 -6.46
C PRO A 133 -3.53 -6.38 -6.27
N SER A 134 -3.23 -5.17 -6.76
CA SER A 134 -1.88 -4.59 -6.76
C SER A 134 -1.65 -3.52 -5.70
N PHE A 135 -2.71 -3.01 -5.06
CA PHE A 135 -2.59 -2.00 -4.00
C PHE A 135 -3.87 -1.85 -3.19
N SER A 136 -3.76 -1.27 -1.99
CA SER A 136 -4.90 -0.86 -1.18
C SER A 136 -4.86 0.61 -0.82
N VAL A 137 -6.03 1.19 -0.55
CA VAL A 137 -6.17 2.60 -0.13
C VAL A 137 -6.91 2.64 1.20
N GLU A 138 -6.28 3.31 2.16
CA GLU A 138 -6.89 3.65 3.44
C GLU A 138 -6.77 5.16 3.72
N TRP A 139 -7.56 5.66 4.67
CA TRP A 139 -7.54 7.06 5.05
C TRP A 139 -7.89 7.23 6.53
N ASP A 140 -7.61 8.43 7.04
CA ASP A 140 -8.07 8.86 8.36
C ASP A 140 -9.59 8.88 8.38
N ASP A 141 -10.18 8.09 9.26
CA ASP A 141 -11.61 8.16 9.51
C ASP A 141 -11.90 9.39 10.36
N PRO A 142 -12.68 10.36 9.88
CA PRO A 142 -12.83 11.56 10.65
C PRO A 142 -13.95 11.40 11.71
N TRP A 143 -14.69 10.29 11.68
CA TRP A 143 -15.80 9.98 12.60
C TRP A 143 -15.43 8.93 13.65
N ASP A 144 -14.39 8.13 13.40
CA ASP A 144 -13.73 7.31 14.42
C ASP A 144 -12.27 7.76 14.64
N PRO A 145 -11.98 8.51 15.72
CA PRO A 145 -10.62 9.00 15.97
C PRO A 145 -9.61 7.89 16.28
N ALA A 146 -10.06 6.65 16.53
CA ALA A 146 -9.18 5.49 16.66
C ALA A 146 -8.68 4.99 15.31
N TRP A 147 -9.32 5.35 14.20
CA TRP A 147 -8.95 4.91 12.86
C TRP A 147 -8.21 6.01 12.12
N LYS A 148 -6.90 5.99 12.29
CA LYS A 148 -5.98 6.91 11.63
C LYS A 148 -4.97 6.13 10.82
N VAL A 149 -4.57 6.71 9.70
CA VAL A 149 -3.42 6.26 8.94
C VAL A 149 -2.20 6.31 9.85
N GLU A 150 -1.48 5.19 9.92
CA GLU A 150 -0.32 5.03 10.77
C GLU A 150 0.95 5.56 10.07
N GLU A 151 1.92 5.97 10.88
CA GLU A 151 3.26 6.23 10.37
C GLU A 151 3.87 4.92 9.85
N PRO A 152 4.64 4.98 8.75
CA PRO A 152 5.35 3.81 8.31
C PRO A 152 6.41 3.47 9.36
N LEU A 153 6.70 2.17 9.49
CA LEU A 153 7.81 1.75 10.33
C LEU A 153 9.11 2.40 9.82
N PRO A 154 10.02 2.79 10.73
CA PRO A 154 11.33 3.29 10.34
C PRO A 154 12.00 2.30 9.40
N CYS A 155 12.70 2.81 8.38
CA CYS A 155 13.44 1.98 7.46
C CYS A 155 14.32 0.99 8.22
N PRO A 156 14.09 -0.33 8.08
CA PRO A 156 14.92 -1.30 8.76
C PRO A 156 16.36 -1.15 8.26
N SER A 157 17.33 -1.38 9.14
CA SER A 157 18.71 -1.57 8.68
C SER A 157 18.69 -2.66 7.61
N PRO A 158 19.25 -2.42 6.42
CA PRO A 158 19.10 -3.35 5.32
C PRO A 158 19.64 -4.72 5.75
N ALA A 159 18.79 -5.74 5.66
CA ALA A 159 19.17 -7.13 5.94
C ALA A 159 20.17 -7.67 4.89
N TRP A 160 20.35 -6.96 3.77
CA TRP A 160 21.18 -7.34 2.63
C TRP A 160 21.94 -6.14 2.04
N PRO A 161 23.12 -6.34 1.44
CA PRO A 161 23.93 -5.25 0.87
C PRO A 161 23.17 -4.41 -0.18
N ASP A 162 22.21 -5.02 -0.87
CA ASP A 162 21.45 -4.41 -1.96
C ASP A 162 20.01 -4.01 -1.56
N GLY A 163 19.59 -4.23 -0.31
CA GLY A 163 18.29 -3.79 0.19
C GLY A 163 18.23 -2.26 0.27
N ARG A 164 17.11 -1.67 -0.14
CA ARG A 164 16.93 -0.20 -0.13
C ARG A 164 15.66 0.14 0.61
N CYS A 165 15.74 1.06 1.55
CA CYS A 165 14.57 1.71 2.11
C CYS A 165 14.79 3.21 2.15
N LEU A 166 13.79 3.97 1.73
CA LEU A 166 13.87 5.41 1.59
C LEU A 166 12.53 6.07 1.89
N VAL A 167 12.62 7.35 2.27
CA VAL A 167 11.47 8.23 2.50
C VAL A 167 11.70 9.51 1.70
N GLU A 168 10.77 9.85 0.81
CA GLU A 168 10.89 10.94 -0.16
C GLU A 168 9.67 11.87 -0.09
N PRO A 169 9.81 13.17 0.26
CA PRO A 169 11.00 13.81 0.81
C PRO A 169 11.24 13.41 2.28
N ALA A 170 12.52 13.31 2.66
CA ALA A 170 12.92 12.95 4.02
C ALA A 170 12.46 13.99 5.07
N GLY A 171 12.21 13.53 6.30
CA GLY A 171 11.84 14.40 7.43
C GLY A 171 10.37 14.76 7.52
N THR A 172 9.53 14.25 6.61
CA THR A 172 8.07 14.39 6.69
C THR A 172 7.45 13.26 7.50
N THR A 173 6.32 13.52 8.16
CA THR A 173 5.58 12.56 8.99
C THR A 173 4.09 12.63 8.63
N VAL A 174 3.37 11.52 8.73
CA VAL A 174 1.89 11.48 8.69
C VAL A 174 1.29 12.45 9.72
N ALA A 175 1.88 12.57 10.92
CA ALA A 175 1.41 13.52 11.92
C ALA A 175 1.45 14.98 11.41
N ALA A 176 2.57 15.39 10.78
CA ALA A 176 2.69 16.72 10.18
C ALA A 176 1.74 16.91 8.99
N ALA A 177 1.59 15.88 8.16
CA ALA A 177 0.65 15.88 7.03
C ALA A 177 -0.78 16.10 7.51
N ARG A 178 -1.20 15.38 8.56
CA ARG A 178 -2.52 15.50 9.16
C ARG A 178 -2.76 16.89 9.76
N ALA A 179 -1.76 17.48 10.41
CA ALA A 179 -1.86 18.84 10.93
C ALA A 179 -2.09 19.88 9.82
N ARG A 180 -1.54 19.64 8.61
CA ARG A 180 -1.68 20.53 7.45
C ARG A 180 -2.97 20.31 6.65
N HIS A 181 -3.37 19.06 6.44
CA HIS A 181 -4.44 18.69 5.50
C HIS A 181 -5.72 18.20 6.19
N GLY A 182 -5.69 17.94 7.50
CA GLY A 182 -6.81 17.39 8.28
C GLY A 182 -6.97 15.87 8.09
N THR A 183 -7.10 15.41 6.85
CA THR A 183 -7.24 13.99 6.49
C THR A 183 -6.07 13.55 5.62
N VAL A 184 -5.45 12.42 6.00
CA VAL A 184 -4.41 11.75 5.21
C VAL A 184 -4.97 10.47 4.59
N PHE A 185 -4.61 10.22 3.34
CA PHE A 185 -4.76 8.95 2.63
C PHE A 185 -3.41 8.26 2.55
N ALA A 186 -3.38 6.93 2.74
CA ALA A 186 -2.23 6.09 2.45
C ALA A 186 -2.61 5.07 1.37
N VAL A 187 -1.75 4.97 0.36
CA VAL A 187 -1.88 3.96 -0.70
C VAL A 187 -0.71 2.99 -0.57
N HIS A 188 -1.03 1.75 -0.28
CA HIS A 188 -0.07 0.66 -0.07
C HIS A 188 0.08 -0.12 -1.37
N PHE A 189 1.26 -0.03 -1.98
CA PHE A 189 1.62 -0.77 -3.18
C PHE A 189 2.49 -1.95 -2.80
N THR A 190 2.20 -3.11 -3.39
CA THR A 190 3.06 -4.30 -3.27
C THR A 190 3.36 -4.80 -4.66
N SER A 191 4.63 -5.00 -5.00
CA SER A 191 4.98 -5.66 -6.25
C SER A 191 4.67 -7.15 -6.15
N GLU A 192 4.41 -7.78 -7.29
CA GLU A 192 4.62 -9.22 -7.38
C GLU A 192 6.08 -9.57 -7.07
N GLU A 193 6.34 -10.84 -6.75
CA GLU A 193 7.70 -11.32 -6.57
C GLU A 193 8.49 -11.15 -7.87
N TYR A 194 9.41 -10.19 -7.88
CA TYR A 194 10.14 -9.84 -9.10
C TYR A 194 11.35 -10.76 -9.32
N TRP A 195 11.81 -11.43 -8.25
CA TRP A 195 12.94 -12.34 -8.31
C TRP A 195 12.87 -13.39 -7.21
N THR A 196 13.22 -14.63 -7.57
CA THR A 196 13.45 -15.72 -6.62
C THR A 196 14.82 -16.35 -6.86
N CYS A 197 15.45 -16.85 -5.80
CA CYS A 197 16.70 -17.61 -5.91
C CYS A 197 16.83 -18.66 -4.81
N SER A 198 17.68 -19.65 -5.02
CA SER A 198 17.90 -20.68 -4.01
C SER A 198 18.66 -20.14 -2.80
N ARG A 199 18.49 -20.80 -1.65
CA ARG A 199 19.17 -20.49 -0.40
C ARG A 199 20.69 -20.57 -0.50
N GLU A 200 21.19 -21.48 -1.33
CA GLU A 200 22.63 -21.62 -1.59
C GLU A 200 23.18 -20.42 -2.35
N GLU A 201 22.47 -19.96 -3.39
CA GLU A 201 22.81 -18.74 -4.13
C GLU A 201 22.77 -17.51 -3.23
N TRP A 202 21.77 -17.43 -2.35
CA TRP A 202 21.64 -16.36 -1.35
C TRP A 202 22.82 -16.31 -0.37
N ARG A 203 23.23 -17.45 0.20
CA ARG A 203 24.39 -17.50 1.10
C ARG A 203 25.69 -17.14 0.40
N SER A 204 25.85 -17.57 -0.85
CA SER A 204 27.06 -17.34 -1.65
C SER A 204 27.20 -15.90 -2.13
N ALA A 205 26.10 -15.14 -2.19
CA ALA A 205 26.11 -13.74 -2.61
C ALA A 205 26.37 -12.74 -1.47
N GLY A 206 26.23 -13.16 -0.21
CA GLY A 206 26.42 -12.34 0.99
C GLY A 206 27.76 -12.57 1.75
N ALA A 207 28.60 -13.49 1.27
CA ALA A 207 29.97 -13.73 1.75
C ALA A 207 30.99 -13.06 0.82
#